data_AF-A0A967Y9D6-F1
#
_entry.id   AF-A0A967Y9D6-F1
#
_cell.length_a   1.000
_cell.length_b   1.000
_cell.length_c   1.000
_cell.angle_alpha   90.00
_cell.angle_beta   90.00
_cell.angle_gamma   90.00
#
_symmetry.space_group_name_H-M   'P 1'
#
loop_
_entity.id
_entity.type
_entity.pdbx_description
1 polymer ?
#
loop_
_entity_poly.entity_id
_entity_poly.type
_entity_poly.pdbx_seq_one_letter_code
_entity_poly.pdbx_strand_id
1 'polypeptide(L)'
;MDDIFISYVAQDKDFATVLIERLRENGLKVIDGRLGLGDSLSNKVSKGLQQATYVMLILSSTFFAKSWPRYEFEEIDRLDKEFESKTKLLPVWHEIDRQSVAYYA
;
A
#
# COMPACT_ATOMS: atom_id res chain seq x y z
N MET A 1 -1.94 -2.39 18.23
CA MET A 1 -2.13 -2.94 16.87
C MET A 1 -3.31 -2.20 16.29
N ASP A 2 -3.09 -1.54 15.16
CA ASP A 2 -4.14 -0.83 14.42
C ASP A 2 -4.87 -1.80 13.47
N ASP A 3 -6.02 -1.39 12.96
CA ASP A 3 -6.79 -2.23 12.05
C ASP A 3 -6.16 -2.19 10.66
N ILE A 4 -5.83 -0.98 10.16
CA ILE A 4 -5.34 -0.79 8.79
C ILE A 4 -4.14 0.17 8.75
N PHE A 5 -3.07 -0.23 8.04
CA PHE A 5 -1.98 0.62 7.60
C PHE A 5 -2.14 0.97 6.12
N ILE A 6 -2.20 2.25 5.76
CA ILE A 6 -2.37 2.70 4.36
C ILE A 6 -1.07 3.29 3.83
N SER A 7 -0.51 2.67 2.78
CA SER A 7 0.69 3.10 2.08
C SER A 7 0.34 3.72 0.73
N TYR A 8 0.86 4.92 0.46
CA TYR A 8 0.55 5.69 -0.74
C TYR A 8 1.70 6.62 -1.12
N VAL A 9 1.82 7.01 -2.39
CA VAL A 9 2.80 8.01 -2.82
C VAL A 9 2.31 9.43 -2.57
N ALA A 10 3.22 10.41 -2.50
CA ALA A 10 2.86 11.79 -2.17
C ALA A 10 1.75 12.40 -3.05
N GLN A 11 1.66 11.98 -4.32
CA GLN A 11 0.67 12.40 -5.29
C GLN A 11 -0.75 11.90 -4.97
N ASP A 12 -0.86 10.76 -4.29
CA ASP A 12 -2.14 10.14 -3.93
C ASP A 12 -2.65 10.60 -2.55
N LYS A 13 -2.02 11.63 -1.95
CA LYS A 13 -2.32 12.05 -0.58
C LYS A 13 -3.78 12.47 -0.39
N ASP A 14 -4.35 13.19 -1.35
CA ASP A 14 -5.71 13.70 -1.22
C ASP A 14 -6.72 12.55 -1.22
N PHE A 15 -6.53 11.58 -2.12
CA PHE A 15 -7.31 10.34 -2.14
C PHE A 15 -7.13 9.52 -0.85
N ALA A 16 -5.88 9.32 -0.41
CA ALA A 16 -5.57 8.59 0.81
C ALA A 16 -6.22 9.24 2.03
N THR A 17 -6.19 10.58 2.12
CA THR A 17 -6.79 11.33 3.23
C THR A 17 -8.30 11.11 3.28
N VAL A 18 -9.01 11.23 2.16
CA VAL A 18 -10.46 10.96 2.10
C VAL A 18 -10.78 9.52 2.50
N LEU A 19 -9.99 8.56 2.06
CA LEU A 19 -10.16 7.14 2.41
C LEU A 19 -9.93 6.89 3.91
N ILE A 20 -8.87 7.45 4.48
CA ILE A 20 -8.53 7.35 5.91
C ILE A 20 -9.66 7.89 6.76
N GLU A 21 -10.16 9.10 6.45
CA GLU A 21 -11.25 9.72 7.20
C GLU A 21 -12.52 8.87 7.16
N ARG A 22 -12.92 8.38 5.97
CA ARG A 22 -14.08 7.48 5.85
C ARG A 22 -13.94 6.19 6.63
N LEU A 23 -12.75 5.57 6.66
CA LEU A 23 -12.51 4.36 7.43
C LEU A 23 -12.59 4.63 8.94
N ARG A 24 -12.06 5.77 9.39
CA ARG A 24 -12.15 6.22 10.79
C ARG A 24 -13.58 6.53 11.21
N GLU A 25 -14.36 7.16 10.35
CA GLU A 25 -15.81 7.40 10.56
C GLU A 25 -16.58 6.08 10.77
N ASN A 26 -16.12 4.99 10.16
CA ASN A 26 -16.67 3.64 10.33
C ASN A 26 -16.08 2.90 11.55
N GLY A 27 -15.31 3.58 12.41
CA GLY A 27 -14.79 3.04 13.66
C GLY A 27 -13.47 2.29 13.56
N LEU A 28 -12.79 2.31 12.41
CA LEU A 28 -11.50 1.63 12.22
C LEU A 28 -10.33 2.50 12.68
N LYS A 29 -9.34 1.87 13.32
CA LYS A 29 -8.05 2.47 13.65
C LYS A 29 -7.14 2.42 12.42
N VAL A 30 -6.88 3.59 11.85
CA VAL A 30 -6.10 3.73 10.62
C VAL A 30 -4.85 4.55 10.87
N ILE A 31 -3.72 3.98 10.49
CA ILE A 31 -2.42 4.65 10.41
C ILE A 31 -1.96 4.68 8.96
N ASP A 32 -1.14 5.66 8.60
CA ASP A 32 -0.77 5.90 7.22
C ASP A 32 0.75 6.11 7.05
N GLY A 33 1.25 5.77 5.86
CA GLY A 33 2.68 5.74 5.57
C GLY A 33 2.99 6.21 4.17
N ARG A 34 3.28 7.50 4.01
CA ARG A 34 3.67 8.08 2.72
C ARG A 34 4.99 7.50 2.19
N LEU A 35 4.99 7.09 0.93
CA LEU A 35 6.14 6.66 0.16
C LEU A 35 6.80 7.85 -0.56
N GLY A 36 8.00 8.21 -0.12
CA GLY A 36 8.86 9.26 -0.69
C GLY A 36 9.68 8.81 -1.91
N LEU A 37 10.62 9.65 -2.33
CA LEU A 37 11.70 9.26 -3.24
C LEU A 37 12.82 8.60 -2.42
N GLY A 38 13.34 7.46 -2.87
CA GLY A 38 14.37 6.71 -2.15
C GLY A 38 13.86 5.92 -0.94
N ASP A 39 12.57 6.02 -0.61
CA ASP A 39 11.94 5.11 0.32
C ASP A 39 11.97 3.69 -0.27
N SER A 40 12.14 2.69 0.59
CA SER A 40 11.95 1.30 0.18
C SER A 40 10.48 0.90 0.37
N LEU A 41 9.87 0.45 -0.72
CA LEU A 41 8.51 -0.01 -0.77
C LEU A 41 8.31 -1.26 0.11
N SER A 42 9.18 -2.27 -0.02
CA SER A 42 9.11 -3.50 0.77
C SER A 42 9.30 -3.24 2.27
N ASN A 43 10.22 -2.35 2.64
CA ASN A 43 10.40 -1.94 4.04
C ASN A 43 9.16 -1.22 4.59
N LYS A 44 8.48 -0.39 3.80
CA LYS A 44 7.24 0.27 4.25
C LYS A 44 6.13 -0.76 4.47
N VAL A 45 5.96 -1.70 3.54
CA VAL A 45 4.98 -2.78 3.66
C VAL A 45 5.27 -3.65 4.89
N SER A 46 6.53 -4.07 5.09
CA SER A 46 6.94 -4.84 6.26
C SER A 46 6.65 -4.11 7.58
N LYS A 47 6.91 -2.80 7.66
CA LYS A 47 6.54 -1.99 8.83
C LYS A 47 5.03 -1.96 9.06
N GLY A 48 4.25 -1.78 8.01
CA GLY A 48 2.79 -1.84 8.08
C GLY A 48 2.29 -3.18 8.61
N LEU A 49 2.87 -4.30 8.12
CA LEU A 49 2.50 -5.66 8.52
C LEU A 49 2.77 -5.94 10.00
N GLN A 50 3.72 -5.22 10.62
CA GLN A 50 4.03 -5.30 12.05
C GLN A 50 3.12 -4.42 12.92
N GLN A 51 2.50 -3.39 12.34
CA GLN A 51 1.75 -2.37 13.08
C GLN A 51 0.24 -2.55 12.99
N ALA A 52 -0.25 -3.16 11.91
CA ALA A 52 -1.67 -3.30 11.62
C ALA A 52 -2.06 -4.71 11.16
N THR A 53 -3.35 -5.03 11.27
CA THR A 53 -3.93 -6.29 10.77
C THR A 53 -4.07 -6.33 9.25
N TYR A 54 -4.25 -5.18 8.62
CA TYR A 54 -4.29 -5.04 7.17
C TYR A 54 -3.28 -3.99 6.70
N VAL A 55 -2.61 -4.26 5.60
CA VAL A 55 -1.78 -3.29 4.90
C VAL A 55 -2.42 -3.00 3.56
N MET A 56 -2.89 -1.78 3.37
CA MET A 56 -3.47 -1.32 2.12
C MET A 56 -2.43 -0.57 1.30
N LEU A 57 -2.17 -1.00 0.08
CA LEU A 57 -1.22 -0.36 -0.82
C LEU A 57 -1.99 0.32 -1.97
N ILE A 58 -1.91 1.64 -2.06
CA ILE A 58 -2.53 2.41 -3.14
C ILE A 58 -1.65 2.33 -4.38
N LEU A 59 -2.17 1.71 -5.42
CA LEU A 59 -1.54 1.50 -6.71
C LEU A 59 -2.19 2.44 -7.74
N SER A 60 -1.56 3.57 -7.99
CA SER A 60 -1.96 4.56 -8.99
C SER A 60 -0.97 4.61 -10.15
N SER A 61 -1.32 5.31 -11.23
CA SER A 61 -0.37 5.62 -12.31
C SER A 61 0.89 6.32 -11.79
N THR A 62 0.76 7.22 -10.81
CA THR A 62 1.90 7.92 -10.20
C THR A 62 2.75 7.02 -9.30
N PHE A 63 2.15 6.00 -8.69
CA PHE A 63 2.87 4.94 -7.99
C PHE A 63 3.77 4.17 -8.96
N PHE A 64 3.25 3.72 -10.10
CA PHE A 64 4.03 2.95 -11.09
C PHE A 64 5.03 3.80 -11.88
N ALA A 65 4.80 5.11 -12.00
CA ALA A 65 5.75 6.03 -12.60
C ALA A 65 7.05 6.18 -11.77
N LYS A 66 7.05 5.75 -10.51
CA LYS A 66 8.28 5.69 -9.72
C LYS A 66 9.11 4.47 -10.10
N SER A 67 10.42 4.67 -10.22
CA SER A 67 11.39 3.62 -10.53
C SER A 67 11.67 2.72 -9.33
N TRP A 68 10.65 2.02 -8.84
CA TRP A 68 10.82 0.96 -7.85
C TRP A 68 11.69 -0.14 -8.45
N PRO A 69 12.79 -0.52 -7.80
CA PRO A 69 13.58 -1.66 -8.25
C PRO A 69 12.73 -2.93 -8.31
N ARG A 70 12.95 -3.76 -9.33
CA ARG A 70 12.19 -5.01 -9.54
C ARG A 70 12.20 -5.93 -8.31
N TYR A 71 13.31 -5.97 -7.58
CA TYR A 71 13.43 -6.77 -6.36
C TYR A 71 12.47 -6.33 -5.24
N GLU A 72 12.02 -5.07 -5.22
CA GLU A 72 11.06 -4.60 -4.21
C GLU A 72 9.66 -5.16 -4.45
N PHE A 73 9.27 -5.32 -5.72
CA PHE A 73 8.01 -5.98 -6.07
C PHE A 73 8.05 -7.49 -5.78
N GLU A 74 9.17 -8.15 -6.10
CA GLU A 74 9.37 -9.57 -5.75
C GLU A 74 9.30 -9.80 -4.24
N GLU A 75 9.85 -8.88 -3.44
CA GLU A 75 9.77 -8.96 -1.98
C GLU A 75 8.35 -8.74 -1.46
N ILE A 76 7.54 -7.87 -2.09
CA ILE A 76 6.12 -7.72 -1.73
C ILE A 76 5.34 -9.01 -1.99
N ASP A 77 5.51 -9.64 -3.16
CA ASP A 77 4.84 -10.91 -3.48
C ASP A 77 5.21 -12.01 -2.47
N ARG A 78 6.47 -12.02 -2.00
CA ARG A 78 6.91 -12.92 -0.92
C ARG A 78 6.21 -12.59 0.40
N LEU A 79 6.17 -11.31 0.80
CA LEU A 79 5.54 -10.86 2.04
C LEU A 79 4.04 -11.16 2.05
N ASP A 80 3.34 -11.01 0.93
CA ASP A 80 1.91 -11.33 0.82
C ASP A 80 1.64 -12.82 1.13
N LYS A 81 2.48 -13.71 0.57
CA LYS A 81 2.43 -15.15 0.83
C LYS A 81 2.81 -15.54 2.26
N GLU A 82 3.76 -14.84 2.87
CA GLU A 82 4.25 -15.14 4.23
C GLU A 82 3.19 -14.78 5.29
N PHE A 83 2.43 -13.70 5.09
CA PHE A 83 1.51 -13.18 6.09
C PHE A 83 0.05 -13.66 5.97
N GLU A 84 -0.24 -14.53 4.98
CA GLU A 84 -1.58 -15.08 4.66
C GLU A 84 -2.41 -15.57 5.87
N SER A 85 -1.76 -16.02 6.95
CA SER A 85 -2.44 -16.61 8.12
C SER A 85 -2.96 -15.60 9.17
N LYS A 86 -2.50 -14.34 9.19
CA LYS A 86 -2.92 -13.35 10.22
C LYS A 86 -3.01 -11.88 9.77
N THR A 87 -2.19 -11.45 8.82
CA THR A 87 -2.13 -10.05 8.37
C THR A 87 -2.21 -10.02 6.85
N LYS A 88 -3.08 -9.20 6.25
CA LYS A 88 -3.30 -9.24 4.80
C LYS A 88 -2.81 -7.99 4.09
N LEU A 89 -2.15 -8.17 2.95
CA LEU A 89 -1.90 -7.09 2.01
C LEU A 89 -3.13 -6.91 1.11
N LEU A 90 -3.56 -5.66 0.93
CA LEU A 90 -4.72 -5.27 0.15
C LEU A 90 -4.30 -4.25 -0.91
N PRO A 91 -4.01 -4.68 -2.15
CA PRO A 91 -3.75 -3.74 -3.23
C PRO A 91 -5.05 -3.02 -3.64
N VAL A 92 -5.02 -1.68 -3.66
CA VAL A 92 -6.13 -0.84 -4.12
C VAL A 92 -5.70 -0.12 -5.39
N TRP A 93 -6.36 -0.46 -6.49
CA TRP A 93 -6.13 0.20 -7.78
C TRP A 93 -6.86 1.53 -7.81
N HIS A 94 -6.12 2.63 -7.93
CA HIS A 94 -6.66 3.98 -7.97
C HIS A 94 -6.41 4.60 -9.35
N GLU A 95 -7.51 4.89 -10.06
CA GLU A 95 -7.49 5.53 -11.39
C GLU A 95 -6.57 4.83 -12.41
N ILE A 96 -6.44 3.50 -12.29
CA ILE A 96 -5.69 2.65 -13.20
C ILE A 96 -6.58 1.50 -13.68
N ASP A 97 -6.54 1.21 -14.98
CA ASP A 97 -7.27 0.10 -15.55
C ASP A 97 -6.47 -1.22 -15.49
N ARG A 98 -7.17 -2.33 -15.71
CA ARG A 98 -6.56 -3.68 -15.63
C ARG A 98 -5.45 -3.89 -16.66
N GLN A 99 -5.52 -3.21 -17.81
CA GLN A 99 -4.50 -3.31 -18.86
C GLN A 99 -3.20 -2.62 -18.43
N SER A 100 -3.32 -1.45 -17.79
CA SER A 100 -2.20 -0.70 -17.25
C SER A 100 -1.52 -1.47 -16.11
N VAL A 101 -2.28 -2.13 -15.23
CA VAL A 101 -1.68 -2.98 -14.18
C VAL A 101 -0.88 -4.14 -14.79
N ALA A 102 -1.41 -4.81 -15.82
CA ALA A 102 -0.71 -5.90 -16.49
C ALA A 102 0.54 -5.46 -17.28
N TYR A 103 0.66 -4.18 -17.60
CA TYR A 103 1.85 -3.61 -18.22
C TYR A 103 2.99 -3.42 -17.20
N TYR A 104 2.64 -3.18 -15.92
CA TYR A 104 3.60 -2.92 -14.85
C TYR A 104 3.93 -4.14 -13.98
N ALA A 105 3.10 -5.21 -14.02
CA ALA A 105 3.28 -6.46 -13.29
C ALA A 105 3.99 -7.54 -14.14
#